data_AF-A0A0S8G2V9-F1
#
_entry.id   AF-A0A0S8G2V9-F1
#
_cell.length_a   1.000
_cell.length_b   1.000
_cell.length_c   1.000
_cell.angle_alpha   90.00
_cell.angle_beta   90.00
_cell.angle_gamma   90.00
#
_symmetry.space_group_name_H-M   'P 1'
#
loop_
_entity.id
_entity.type
_entity.pdbx_description
1 polymer ?
#
loop_
_entity_poly.entity_id
_entity_poly.type
_entity_poly.pdbx_seq_one_letter_code
_entity_poly.pdbx_strand_id
1 'polypeptide(L)'
;MYPNNKSCLFKSLFLAAAIFGSPGAFAGNTDTGVLDQCEKLPLVLNLAPFSTTYGDANNSVCVDVPVALKEVHVVFNLDTNTVDGNHVSVGLKHMFMLGTAIKDRIDRGLVNPSNVSIIGVFHGTAAKWATNDSLTHATSEYIATQRFWINRIMALKNAGVNLQLEICGVTMRGNSWTNDNLYTPVDSQSNPIGKIYVNQGAIGRIIDLQQQKYVYIHEGYEDWDAN
;
A
#
# COMPACT_ATOMS: atom_id res chain seq x y z
N MET A 1 41.43 66.41 -30.97
CA MET A 1 41.57 66.35 -29.50
C MET A 1 41.96 64.94 -29.12
N TYR A 2 43.26 64.68 -28.90
CA TYR A 2 43.78 63.59 -28.06
C TYR A 2 44.04 64.22 -26.67
N PRO A 3 44.08 63.50 -25.52
CA PRO A 3 45.01 62.37 -25.37
C PRO A 3 44.67 61.25 -24.34
N ASN A 4 45.56 60.24 -24.37
CA ASN A 4 46.10 59.39 -23.29
C ASN A 4 45.18 58.40 -22.53
N ASN A 5 45.36 57.07 -22.60
CA ASN A 5 46.54 56.19 -22.44
C ASN A 5 46.95 55.95 -20.98
N LYS A 6 46.89 54.68 -20.55
CA LYS A 6 47.78 53.97 -19.59
C LYS A 6 47.18 52.57 -19.29
N SER A 7 47.78 51.50 -19.84
CA SER A 7 48.68 50.55 -19.12
C SER A 7 47.91 49.51 -18.29
N CYS A 8 48.16 48.20 -18.28
CA CYS A 8 49.33 47.43 -18.68
C CYS A 8 49.05 45.90 -18.55
N LEU A 9 49.85 45.11 -19.26
CA LEU A 9 50.41 43.79 -18.91
C LEU A 9 49.52 42.52 -18.81
N PHE A 10 49.75 41.64 -19.80
CA PHE A 10 50.33 40.30 -19.68
C PHE A 10 49.94 39.42 -18.49
N LYS A 11 49.35 38.25 -18.78
CA LYS A 11 49.91 36.93 -18.48
C LYS A 11 49.14 35.82 -19.21
N SER A 12 49.80 35.27 -20.22
CA SER A 12 49.58 33.92 -20.77
C SER A 12 49.94 32.84 -19.75
N LEU A 13 49.19 31.74 -19.67
CA LEU A 13 49.77 30.41 -19.57
C LEU A 13 48.76 29.30 -19.87
N PHE A 14 49.21 28.39 -20.74
CA PHE A 14 48.66 27.06 -21.01
C PHE A 14 48.43 26.25 -19.72
N LEU A 15 47.36 25.45 -19.67
CA LEU A 15 47.48 24.05 -19.27
C LEU A 15 46.31 23.22 -19.79
N ALA A 16 46.56 22.49 -20.86
CA ALA A 16 45.84 21.27 -21.17
C ALA A 16 46.24 20.22 -20.11
N ALA A 17 45.31 19.82 -19.26
CA ALA A 17 45.49 18.68 -18.38
C ALA A 17 44.72 17.50 -18.95
N ALA A 18 45.47 16.42 -19.19
CA ALA A 18 45.01 15.16 -19.74
C ALA A 18 43.89 14.54 -18.90
N ILE A 19 42.82 14.12 -19.56
CA ILE A 19 41.80 13.24 -18.99
C ILE A 19 42.41 11.83 -18.97
N PHE A 20 43.14 11.52 -17.89
CA PHE A 20 43.35 10.13 -17.47
C PHE A 20 42.30 9.79 -16.42
N GLY A 21 41.06 9.60 -16.88
CA GLY A 21 40.03 8.92 -16.11
C GLY A 21 40.16 7.42 -16.36
N SER A 22 40.81 6.73 -15.43
CA SER A 22 40.83 5.27 -15.34
C SER A 22 39.41 4.69 -15.46
N PRO A 23 39.18 3.63 -16.27
CA PRO A 23 37.93 2.87 -16.23
C PRO A 23 37.93 1.99 -14.98
N GLY A 24 37.76 2.61 -13.82
CA GLY A 24 37.78 1.95 -12.52
C GLY A 24 36.64 2.46 -11.66
N ALA A 25 35.70 1.56 -11.37
CA ALA A 25 34.68 1.66 -10.32
C ALA A 25 33.50 2.63 -10.54
N PHE A 26 32.62 2.29 -11.50
CA PHE A 26 31.18 2.44 -11.25
C PHE A 26 30.64 1.16 -10.59
N ALA A 27 31.08 0.93 -9.35
CA ALA A 27 30.34 0.08 -8.42
C ALA A 27 29.77 1.03 -7.38
N GLY A 28 28.70 1.74 -7.74
CA GLY A 28 27.92 2.50 -6.78
C GLY A 28 27.35 1.50 -5.79
N ASN A 29 27.84 1.53 -4.55
CA ASN A 29 27.30 0.70 -3.48
C ASN A 29 25.87 1.20 -3.23
N THR A 30 24.87 0.50 -3.77
CA THR A 30 23.46 0.84 -3.54
C THR A 30 23.19 0.62 -2.06
N ASP A 31 22.87 1.67 -1.33
CA ASP A 31 22.38 1.54 0.04
C ASP A 31 21.03 0.80 0.00
N THR A 32 21.05 -0.48 0.37
CA THR A 32 19.86 -1.34 0.43
C THR A 32 19.07 -1.14 1.72
N GLY A 33 19.53 -0.25 2.62
CA GLY A 33 18.93 -0.05 3.94
C GLY A 33 19.16 -1.21 4.91
N VAL A 34 20.19 -2.04 4.68
CA VAL A 34 20.56 -3.14 5.58
C VAL A 34 21.37 -2.57 6.74
N LEU A 35 21.01 -2.92 7.97
CA LEU A 35 21.72 -2.55 9.18
C LEU A 35 23.02 -3.35 9.33
N ASP A 36 24.08 -2.72 9.83
CA ASP A 36 25.36 -3.40 10.16
C ASP A 36 25.18 -4.46 11.26
N GLN A 37 24.20 -4.26 12.13
CA GLN A 37 23.77 -5.20 13.15
C GLN A 37 22.25 -5.29 13.15
N CYS A 38 21.75 -6.52 13.17
CA CYS A 38 20.32 -6.75 13.21
C CYS A 38 19.73 -6.22 14.53
N GLU A 39 18.54 -5.62 14.45
CA GLU A 39 17.88 -4.99 15.61
C GLU A 39 16.52 -5.62 15.89
N LYS A 40 16.14 -5.67 17.17
CA LYS A 40 14.82 -6.15 17.61
C LYS A 40 13.76 -5.05 17.47
N LEU A 41 13.49 -4.64 16.23
CA LEU A 41 12.54 -3.59 15.91
C LEU A 41 11.09 -4.09 15.94
N PRO A 42 10.10 -3.24 16.30
CA PRO A 42 8.69 -3.60 16.26
C PRO A 42 8.27 -4.09 14.85
N LEU A 43 7.55 -5.21 14.80
CA LEU A 43 7.02 -5.77 13.56
C LEU A 43 5.60 -5.29 13.31
N VAL A 44 5.22 -5.20 12.02
CA VAL A 44 3.84 -4.91 11.59
C VAL A 44 2.85 -6.00 12.06
N LEU A 45 3.36 -7.20 12.36
CA LEU A 45 2.60 -8.43 12.62
C LEU A 45 2.06 -8.61 14.05
N ASN A 46 2.10 -7.61 14.93
CA ASN A 46 1.40 -7.69 16.23
C ASN A 46 -0.12 -7.47 16.07
N LEU A 47 -0.74 -8.16 15.11
CA LEU A 47 -2.14 -8.05 14.75
C LEU A 47 -2.81 -9.44 14.73
N ALA A 48 -4.09 -9.48 15.09
CA ALA A 48 -4.85 -10.68 15.43
C ALA A 48 -4.77 -11.78 14.34
N PRO A 49 -4.74 -13.08 14.74
CA PRO A 49 -5.05 -13.60 16.08
C PRO A 49 -3.91 -13.46 17.10
N PHE A 50 -2.77 -12.85 16.75
CA PHE A 50 -1.58 -12.83 17.60
C PHE A 50 -1.51 -11.63 18.58
N SER A 51 -2.08 -10.46 18.26
CA SER A 51 -2.24 -9.33 19.19
C SER A 51 -3.27 -8.30 18.69
N THR A 52 -3.89 -7.51 19.55
CA THR A 52 -4.79 -6.41 19.16
C THR A 52 -4.09 -5.05 19.16
N THR A 53 -2.78 -5.02 19.41
CA THR A 53 -2.00 -3.80 19.65
C THR A 53 -0.77 -3.80 18.75
N TYR A 54 -0.69 -2.84 17.84
CA TYR A 54 0.56 -2.59 17.13
C TYR A 54 1.66 -2.22 18.15
N GLY A 55 2.85 -2.82 18.02
CA GLY A 55 4.00 -2.42 18.84
C GLY A 55 4.34 -3.29 20.06
N ASP A 56 3.79 -4.51 20.20
CA ASP A 56 4.40 -5.48 21.14
C ASP A 56 5.90 -5.65 20.86
N ALA A 57 6.68 -5.76 21.93
CA ALA A 57 8.13 -5.87 21.84
C ALA A 57 8.51 -7.12 21.03
N ASN A 58 9.19 -6.91 19.89
CA ASN A 58 9.73 -8.00 19.08
C ASN A 58 10.94 -8.60 19.80
N ASN A 59 10.70 -9.65 20.57
CA ASN A 59 11.76 -10.28 21.37
C ASN A 59 12.45 -11.45 20.66
N SER A 60 11.96 -11.86 19.49
CA SER A 60 12.35 -13.12 18.83
C SER A 60 12.97 -12.94 17.44
N VAL A 61 12.51 -11.97 16.66
CA VAL A 61 12.97 -11.76 15.28
C VAL A 61 13.97 -10.62 15.23
N CYS A 62 15.12 -10.84 14.60
CA CYS A 62 16.04 -9.77 14.28
C CYS A 62 15.65 -9.13 12.95
N VAL A 63 15.63 -7.80 12.88
CA VAL A 63 15.30 -7.03 11.69
C VAL A 63 16.58 -6.45 11.12
N ASP A 64 16.96 -6.91 9.93
CA ASP A 64 18.13 -6.43 9.20
C ASP A 64 17.79 -5.23 8.29
N VAL A 65 16.53 -5.10 7.85
CA VAL A 65 16.10 -4.08 6.88
C VAL A 65 14.87 -3.33 7.41
N PRO A 66 15.06 -2.24 8.17
CA PRO A 66 13.94 -1.44 8.65
C PRO A 66 13.22 -0.72 7.50
N VAL A 67 11.89 -0.64 7.60
CA VAL A 67 11.06 0.06 6.63
C VAL A 67 10.66 1.44 7.16
N ALA A 68 11.03 2.49 6.42
CA ALA A 68 10.77 3.88 6.80
C ALA A 68 9.95 4.65 5.76
N LEU A 69 8.66 4.29 5.62
CA LEU A 69 7.73 4.97 4.71
C LEU A 69 7.46 6.42 5.15
N LYS A 70 7.56 7.36 4.20
CA LYS A 70 7.22 8.79 4.40
C LYS A 70 5.98 9.24 3.64
N GLU A 71 5.70 8.56 2.54
CA GLU A 71 4.57 8.79 1.65
C GLU A 71 4.07 7.43 1.17
N VAL A 72 2.75 7.23 1.18
CA VAL A 72 2.13 5.92 0.95
C VAL A 72 0.89 6.11 0.10
N HIS A 73 1.06 6.01 -1.21
CA HIS A 73 -0.03 5.93 -2.17
C HIS A 73 -0.05 4.53 -2.75
N VAL A 74 -1.05 3.73 -2.39
CA VAL A 74 -1.08 2.29 -2.71
C VAL A 74 -2.45 1.91 -3.23
N VAL A 75 -2.46 1.15 -4.33
CA VAL A 75 -3.66 0.49 -4.83
C VAL A 75 -3.50 -1.02 -4.73
N PHE A 76 -4.41 -1.66 -3.99
CA PHE A 76 -4.56 -3.10 -3.93
C PHE A 76 -5.51 -3.57 -5.02
N ASN A 77 -4.99 -4.39 -5.92
CA ASN A 77 -5.78 -5.16 -6.88
C ASN A 77 -6.41 -6.37 -6.16
N LEU A 78 -7.71 -6.32 -5.92
CA LEU A 78 -8.46 -7.40 -5.28
C LEU A 78 -9.35 -8.06 -6.35
N ASP A 79 -8.77 -8.86 -7.23
CA ASP A 79 -9.47 -9.55 -8.34
C ASP A 79 -9.72 -11.04 -8.08
N THR A 80 -8.79 -11.71 -7.41
CA THR A 80 -8.86 -13.15 -7.13
C THR A 80 -9.41 -13.45 -5.74
N ASN A 81 -10.11 -14.58 -5.62
CA ASN A 81 -10.61 -15.11 -4.36
C ASN A 81 -9.52 -15.81 -3.52
N THR A 82 -8.27 -15.38 -3.64
CA THR A 82 -7.14 -15.99 -2.94
C THR A 82 -7.25 -15.75 -1.43
N VAL A 83 -7.23 -16.84 -0.67
CA VAL A 83 -7.33 -16.83 0.79
C VAL A 83 -6.20 -17.65 1.42
N ASP A 84 -5.83 -17.33 2.67
CA ASP A 84 -4.90 -18.15 3.45
C ASP A 84 -5.59 -19.40 4.05
N GLY A 85 -4.83 -20.21 4.81
CA GLY A 85 -5.35 -21.43 5.44
C GLY A 85 -6.49 -21.21 6.46
N ASN A 86 -6.76 -19.97 6.86
CA ASN A 86 -7.90 -19.58 7.71
C ASN A 86 -9.01 -18.89 6.90
N HIS A 87 -9.00 -19.05 5.58
CA HIS A 87 -9.96 -18.46 4.66
C HIS A 87 -9.94 -16.92 4.65
N VAL A 88 -8.86 -16.29 5.07
CA VAL A 88 -8.71 -14.82 5.04
C VAL A 88 -8.19 -14.39 3.68
N SER A 89 -8.86 -13.43 3.02
CA SER A 89 -8.32 -12.80 1.82
C SER A 89 -6.93 -12.23 2.10
N VAL A 90 -5.94 -12.71 1.34
CA VAL A 90 -4.54 -12.28 1.48
C VAL A 90 -4.43 -10.77 1.24
N GLY A 91 -5.11 -10.27 0.19
CA GLY A 91 -5.15 -8.83 -0.12
C GLY A 91 -5.77 -7.98 1.00
N LEU A 92 -6.91 -8.40 1.59
CA LEU A 92 -7.52 -7.66 2.71
C LEU A 92 -6.65 -7.68 3.97
N LYS A 93 -6.04 -8.83 4.27
CA LYS A 93 -5.12 -8.97 5.41
C LYS A 93 -3.90 -8.05 5.26
N HIS A 94 -3.25 -8.06 4.10
CA HIS A 94 -2.08 -7.20 3.85
C HIS A 94 -2.45 -5.71 3.84
N MET A 95 -3.62 -5.36 3.27
CA MET A 95 -4.15 -3.99 3.33
C MET A 95 -4.38 -3.53 4.77
N PHE A 96 -4.95 -4.39 5.63
CA PHE A 96 -5.12 -4.08 7.04
C PHE A 96 -3.78 -3.95 7.77
N MET A 97 -2.84 -4.87 7.55
CA MET A 97 -1.49 -4.82 8.14
C MET A 97 -0.76 -3.52 7.78
N LEU A 98 -0.78 -3.12 6.50
CA LEU A 98 -0.23 -1.85 6.06
C LEU A 98 -0.94 -0.68 6.76
N GLY A 99 -2.28 -0.68 6.76
CA GLY A 99 -3.07 0.37 7.40
C GLY A 99 -2.73 0.56 8.89
N THR A 100 -2.56 -0.53 9.64
CA THR A 100 -2.13 -0.45 11.05
C THR A 100 -0.72 0.09 11.19
N ALA A 101 0.24 -0.35 10.37
CA ALA A 101 1.60 0.18 10.40
C ALA A 101 1.63 1.68 10.14
N ILE A 102 0.79 2.16 9.21
CA ILE A 102 0.66 3.58 8.93
C ILE A 102 -0.02 4.33 10.06
N LYS A 103 -1.03 3.74 10.72
CA LYS A 103 -1.65 4.34 11.90
C LYS A 103 -0.65 4.61 13.01
N ASP A 104 0.21 3.64 13.35
CA ASP A 104 1.27 3.85 14.35
C ASP A 104 2.23 4.96 13.94
N ARG A 105 2.66 4.97 12.68
CA ARG A 105 3.56 6.02 12.17
C ARG A 105 2.92 7.41 12.22
N ILE A 106 1.62 7.49 11.95
CA ILE A 106 0.85 8.73 12.11
C ILE A 106 0.83 9.14 13.60
N ASP A 107 0.50 8.24 14.51
CA ASP A 107 0.42 8.51 15.95
C ASP A 107 1.75 8.99 16.54
N ARG A 108 2.86 8.48 16.00
CA ARG A 108 4.23 8.86 16.38
C ARG A 108 4.75 10.09 15.64
N GLY A 109 3.97 10.70 14.76
CA GLY A 109 4.37 11.87 13.97
C GLY A 109 5.45 11.59 12.91
N LEU A 110 5.63 10.32 12.51
CA LEU A 110 6.61 9.90 11.51
C LEU A 110 6.08 10.01 10.07
N VAL A 111 4.76 10.08 9.90
CA VAL A 111 4.08 10.24 8.61
C VAL A 111 2.94 11.24 8.78
N ASN A 112 2.83 12.19 7.85
CA ASN A 112 1.67 13.07 7.80
C ASN A 112 0.47 12.30 7.18
N PRO A 113 -0.71 12.28 7.82
CA PRO A 113 -1.91 11.67 7.25
C PRO A 113 -2.24 12.12 5.82
N SER A 114 -1.88 13.36 5.42
CA SER A 114 -2.10 13.85 4.05
C SER A 114 -1.25 13.15 2.99
N ASN A 115 -0.16 12.49 3.41
CA ASN A 115 0.77 11.77 2.54
C ASN A 115 0.41 10.27 2.45
N VAL A 116 -0.81 9.92 2.87
CA VAL A 116 -1.31 8.55 2.90
C VAL A 116 -2.57 8.49 2.04
N SER A 117 -2.65 7.47 1.20
CA SER A 117 -3.85 7.08 0.47
C SER A 117 -3.74 5.61 0.10
N ILE A 118 -4.61 4.77 0.67
CA ILE A 118 -4.61 3.33 0.43
C ILE A 118 -5.98 2.94 -0.09
N ILE A 119 -6.02 2.38 -1.30
CA ILE A 119 -7.26 2.04 -2.00
C ILE A 119 -7.27 0.56 -2.34
N GLY A 120 -8.30 -0.18 -1.90
CA GLY A 120 -8.56 -1.55 -2.35
C GLY A 120 -9.64 -1.55 -3.42
N VAL A 121 -9.38 -2.21 -4.56
CA VAL A 121 -10.33 -2.29 -5.68
C VAL A 121 -10.77 -3.73 -5.88
N PHE A 122 -11.99 -4.05 -5.45
CA PHE A 122 -12.65 -5.32 -5.68
C PHE A 122 -13.14 -5.46 -7.13
N HIS A 123 -12.74 -6.54 -7.78
CA HIS A 123 -13.31 -7.00 -9.05
C HIS A 123 -13.10 -8.51 -9.21
N GLY A 124 -13.28 -9.05 -10.41
CA GLY A 124 -13.14 -10.49 -10.65
C GLY A 124 -14.00 -11.34 -9.70
N THR A 125 -13.40 -12.43 -9.21
CA THR A 125 -14.05 -13.38 -8.28
C THR A 125 -14.08 -12.86 -6.83
N ALA A 126 -13.21 -11.90 -6.49
CA ALA A 126 -13.19 -11.24 -5.18
C ALA A 126 -14.35 -10.24 -4.99
N ALA A 127 -15.01 -9.79 -6.07
CA ALA A 127 -16.09 -8.80 -6.00
C ALA A 127 -17.24 -9.18 -5.06
N LYS A 128 -17.52 -10.49 -4.91
CA LYS A 128 -18.52 -11.03 -3.98
C LYS A 128 -18.25 -10.70 -2.51
N TRP A 129 -17.01 -10.36 -2.13
CA TRP A 129 -16.69 -9.96 -0.76
C TRP A 129 -17.19 -8.57 -0.41
N ALA A 130 -17.47 -7.73 -1.41
CA ALA A 130 -18.01 -6.39 -1.25
C ALA A 130 -19.55 -6.34 -1.25
N THR A 131 -20.23 -7.49 -1.35
CA THR A 131 -21.70 -7.57 -1.39
C THR A 131 -22.30 -8.02 -0.06
N ASN A 132 -23.56 -7.65 0.17
CA ASN A 132 -24.34 -8.09 1.32
C ASN A 132 -24.87 -9.54 1.15
N ASP A 133 -25.56 -10.03 2.18
CA ASP A 133 -26.03 -11.42 2.26
C ASP A 133 -27.07 -11.82 1.22
N SER A 134 -27.73 -10.84 0.58
CA SER A 134 -28.79 -11.16 -0.40
C SER A 134 -28.28 -11.89 -1.64
N LEU A 135 -26.97 -11.84 -1.90
CA LEU A 135 -26.34 -12.39 -3.11
C LEU A 135 -25.42 -13.57 -2.86
N THR A 136 -25.00 -13.81 -1.62
CA THR A 136 -23.97 -14.80 -1.33
C THR A 136 -24.59 -16.11 -0.85
N HIS A 137 -24.70 -17.10 -1.75
CA HIS A 137 -24.93 -18.51 -1.38
C HIS A 137 -23.67 -19.21 -0.82
N ALA A 138 -22.54 -18.49 -0.76
CA ALA A 138 -21.31 -18.97 -0.14
C ALA A 138 -21.53 -19.23 1.35
N THR A 139 -20.97 -20.32 1.86
CA THR A 139 -20.99 -20.69 3.28
C THR A 139 -20.70 -19.47 4.15
N SER A 140 -21.56 -19.25 5.15
CA SER A 140 -21.61 -18.03 5.97
C SER A 140 -20.25 -17.63 6.54
N GLU A 141 -19.38 -18.61 6.79
CA GLU A 141 -18.05 -18.41 7.38
C GLU A 141 -17.06 -17.67 6.46
N TYR A 142 -16.98 -18.00 5.17
CA TYR A 142 -16.00 -17.36 4.25
C TYR A 142 -16.29 -15.86 4.06
N ILE A 143 -17.57 -15.53 3.90
CA ILE A 143 -18.04 -14.15 3.75
C ILE A 143 -17.94 -13.40 5.08
N ALA A 144 -18.30 -14.03 6.21
CA ALA A 144 -18.15 -13.43 7.53
C ALA A 144 -16.69 -13.07 7.83
N THR A 145 -15.74 -13.95 7.49
CA THR A 145 -14.31 -13.68 7.62
C THR A 145 -13.89 -12.45 6.83
N GLN A 146 -14.32 -12.31 5.57
CA GLN A 146 -13.97 -11.11 4.79
C GLN A 146 -14.59 -9.83 5.37
N ARG A 147 -15.83 -9.90 5.84
CA ARG A 147 -16.51 -8.77 6.48
C ARG A 147 -15.81 -8.32 7.74
N PHE A 148 -15.29 -9.25 8.54
CA PHE A 148 -14.46 -8.93 9.69
C PHE A 148 -13.28 -8.03 9.28
N TRP A 149 -12.55 -8.39 8.21
CA TRP A 149 -11.43 -7.58 7.72
C TRP A 149 -11.87 -6.26 7.09
N ILE A 150 -12.96 -6.24 6.32
CA ILE A 150 -13.52 -5.00 5.76
C ILE A 150 -13.90 -4.01 6.87
N ASN A 151 -14.54 -4.48 7.94
CA ASN A 151 -14.89 -3.66 9.10
C ASN A 151 -13.66 -3.13 9.81
N ARG A 152 -12.61 -3.96 9.97
CA ARG A 152 -11.33 -3.54 10.56
C ARG A 152 -10.61 -2.47 9.72
N ILE A 153 -10.63 -2.59 8.39
CA ILE A 153 -10.09 -1.59 7.47
C ILE A 153 -10.88 -0.28 7.59
N MET A 154 -12.21 -0.33 7.66
CA MET A 154 -13.04 0.87 7.83
C MET A 154 -12.88 1.50 9.23
N ALA A 155 -12.61 0.71 10.25
CA ALA A 155 -12.25 1.24 11.57
C ALA A 155 -10.91 2.02 11.51
N LEU A 156 -9.91 1.53 10.78
CA LEU A 156 -8.66 2.27 10.54
C LEU A 156 -8.91 3.58 9.77
N LYS A 157 -9.84 3.56 8.80
CA LYS A 157 -10.29 4.79 8.10
C LYS A 157 -10.76 5.84 9.10
N ASN A 158 -11.67 5.45 9.98
CA ASN A 158 -12.25 6.36 10.99
C ASN A 158 -11.24 6.74 12.08
N ALA A 159 -10.18 5.96 12.26
CA ALA A 159 -9.07 6.30 13.12
C ALA A 159 -8.06 7.27 12.47
N GLY A 160 -8.29 7.75 11.24
CA GLY A 160 -7.49 8.80 10.60
C GLY A 160 -6.50 8.30 9.54
N VAL A 161 -6.50 7.02 9.19
CA VAL A 161 -5.76 6.52 8.03
C VAL A 161 -6.60 6.75 6.77
N ASN A 162 -6.07 7.38 5.73
CA ASN A 162 -6.83 7.58 4.49
C ASN A 162 -6.96 6.27 3.69
N LEU A 163 -8.03 5.52 3.98
CA LEU A 163 -8.37 4.23 3.39
C LEU A 163 -9.68 4.31 2.58
N GLN A 164 -9.73 3.62 1.45
CA GLN A 164 -10.93 3.46 0.63
C GLN A 164 -11.06 2.03 0.10
N LEU A 165 -12.29 1.51 0.10
CA LEU A 165 -12.62 0.29 -0.61
C LEU A 165 -13.57 0.64 -1.76
N GLU A 166 -13.27 0.11 -2.93
CA GLU A 166 -14.02 0.30 -4.16
C GLU A 166 -14.42 -1.06 -4.75
N ILE A 167 -15.53 -1.11 -5.48
CA ILE A 167 -15.94 -2.24 -6.33
C ILE A 167 -16.08 -1.78 -7.78
N CYS A 168 -15.72 -2.67 -8.71
CA CYS A 168 -15.88 -2.49 -10.14
C CYS A 168 -17.34 -2.41 -10.57
N GLY A 169 -17.76 -1.26 -11.09
CA GLY A 169 -19.10 -1.08 -11.65
C GLY A 169 -19.39 -1.98 -12.86
N VAL A 170 -18.38 -2.33 -13.66
CA VAL A 170 -18.54 -3.29 -14.77
C VAL A 170 -18.84 -4.70 -14.23
N THR A 171 -18.16 -5.13 -13.17
CA THR A 171 -18.41 -6.42 -12.52
C THR A 171 -19.80 -6.45 -11.90
N MET A 172 -20.21 -5.37 -11.22
CA MET A 172 -21.57 -5.25 -10.68
C MET A 172 -22.61 -5.38 -11.79
N ARG A 173 -22.46 -4.62 -12.88
CA ARG A 173 -23.36 -4.67 -14.03
C ARG A 173 -23.43 -6.08 -14.64
N GLY A 174 -22.29 -6.75 -14.80
CA GLY A 174 -22.21 -8.10 -15.35
C GLY A 174 -22.92 -9.16 -14.50
N ASN A 175 -23.03 -8.93 -13.18
CA ASN A 175 -23.75 -9.82 -12.26
C ASN A 175 -25.16 -9.31 -11.90
N SER A 176 -25.65 -8.26 -12.57
CA SER A 176 -26.93 -7.61 -12.26
C SER A 176 -27.05 -7.09 -10.81
N TRP A 177 -25.92 -6.70 -10.21
CA TRP A 177 -25.89 -6.09 -8.89
C TRP A 177 -26.10 -4.57 -8.97
N THR A 178 -26.79 -4.03 -7.97
CA THR A 178 -27.02 -2.60 -7.77
C THR A 178 -26.31 -2.13 -6.50
N ASN A 179 -26.38 -0.83 -6.22
CA ASN A 179 -25.86 -0.27 -4.96
C ASN A 179 -26.53 -0.88 -3.72
N ASP A 180 -27.78 -1.34 -3.82
CA ASP A 180 -28.51 -1.98 -2.72
C ASP A 180 -27.93 -3.35 -2.35
N ASN A 181 -27.11 -3.92 -3.23
CA ASN A 181 -26.43 -5.18 -2.98
C ASN A 181 -25.08 -5.03 -2.27
N LEU A 182 -24.60 -3.80 -2.06
CA LEU A 182 -23.31 -3.59 -1.41
C LEU A 182 -23.39 -3.88 0.08
N TYR A 183 -22.28 -4.40 0.62
CA TYR A 183 -22.11 -4.54 2.05
C TYR A 183 -21.92 -3.16 2.69
N THR A 184 -22.61 -2.94 3.82
CA THR A 184 -22.40 -1.77 4.68
C THR A 184 -21.48 -2.15 5.83
N PRO A 185 -20.24 -1.64 5.88
CA PRO A 185 -19.32 -1.92 6.98
C PRO A 185 -19.86 -1.39 8.32
N VAL A 186 -19.68 -2.16 9.38
CA VAL A 186 -20.18 -1.83 10.73
C VAL A 186 -19.11 -1.94 11.80
N ASP A 187 -19.27 -1.21 12.92
CA ASP A 187 -18.43 -1.35 14.11
C ASP A 187 -18.83 -2.57 14.98
N SER A 188 -18.17 -2.74 16.12
CA SER A 188 -18.49 -3.78 17.12
C SER A 188 -19.90 -3.68 17.70
N GLN A 189 -20.58 -2.55 17.56
CA GLN A 189 -21.93 -2.28 18.02
C GLN A 189 -22.94 -2.31 16.86
N SER A 190 -22.53 -2.78 15.68
CA SER A 190 -23.34 -2.85 14.45
C SER A 190 -23.78 -1.49 13.89
N ASN A 191 -23.10 -0.38 14.23
CA ASN A 191 -23.35 0.91 13.61
C ASN A 191 -22.59 1.03 12.28
N PRO A 192 -23.17 1.62 11.23
CA PRO A 192 -22.47 1.89 9.98
C PRO A 192 -21.23 2.77 10.18
N ILE A 193 -20.08 2.33 9.69
CA ILE A 193 -18.79 3.04 9.83
C ILE A 193 -18.17 3.46 8.50
N GLY A 194 -18.85 3.23 7.39
CA GLY A 194 -18.33 3.59 6.07
C GLY A 194 -19.21 3.05 4.97
N LYS A 195 -18.65 3.04 3.76
CA LYS A 195 -19.27 2.44 2.58
C LYS A 195 -18.22 1.94 1.62
N ILE A 196 -18.61 0.99 0.79
CA ILE A 196 -17.84 0.56 -0.39
C ILE A 196 -18.29 1.45 -1.56
N TYR A 197 -17.32 2.04 -2.27
CA TYR A 197 -17.58 2.93 -3.39
C TYR A 197 -17.66 2.15 -4.70
N VAL A 198 -18.43 2.63 -5.68
CA VAL A 198 -18.46 2.01 -7.01
C VAL A 198 -17.60 2.84 -7.94
N ASN A 199 -16.60 2.22 -8.58
CA ASN A 199 -15.83 2.86 -9.65
C ASN A 199 -16.38 2.52 -11.04
N GLN A 200 -15.97 3.27 -12.06
CA GLN A 200 -16.45 3.07 -13.43
C GLN A 200 -15.94 1.78 -14.09
N GLY A 201 -14.91 1.15 -13.52
CA GLY A 201 -14.28 -0.07 -14.01
C GLY A 201 -12.89 -0.24 -13.38
N ALA A 202 -12.63 -1.41 -12.79
CA ALA A 202 -11.41 -1.62 -12.00
C ALA A 202 -10.12 -1.42 -12.79
N ILE A 203 -10.02 -1.96 -14.01
CA ILE A 203 -8.79 -1.86 -14.82
C ILE A 203 -8.44 -0.40 -15.12
N GLY A 204 -9.40 0.38 -15.61
CA GLY A 204 -9.20 1.81 -15.88
C GLY A 204 -8.87 2.59 -14.61
N ARG A 205 -9.54 2.26 -13.50
CA ARG A 205 -9.30 2.89 -12.20
C ARG A 205 -7.90 2.60 -11.63
N ILE A 206 -7.42 1.36 -11.75
CA ILE A 206 -6.08 0.98 -11.31
C ILE A 206 -5.01 1.67 -12.16
N ILE A 207 -5.23 1.80 -13.47
CA ILE A 207 -4.33 2.55 -14.36
C ILE A 207 -4.30 4.04 -13.99
N ASP A 208 -5.47 4.65 -13.77
CA ASP A 208 -5.60 6.05 -13.33
C ASP A 208 -4.83 6.30 -12.02
N LEU A 209 -4.97 5.42 -11.03
CA LEU A 209 -4.22 5.50 -9.77
C LEU A 209 -2.70 5.36 -9.98
N GLN A 210 -2.24 4.43 -10.80
CA GLN A 210 -0.81 4.30 -11.11
C GLN A 210 -0.26 5.52 -11.86
N GLN A 211 -1.04 6.15 -12.74
CA GLN A 211 -0.67 7.42 -13.37
C GLN A 211 -0.49 8.54 -12.34
N GLN A 212 -1.27 8.50 -11.26
CA GLN A 212 -1.14 9.35 -10.08
C GLN A 212 -0.07 8.87 -9.08
N LYS A 213 0.83 7.95 -9.50
CA LYS A 213 1.97 7.43 -8.72
C LYS A 213 1.61 6.53 -7.54
N TYR A 214 0.45 5.88 -7.59
CA TYR A 214 0.15 4.83 -6.63
C TYR A 214 0.99 3.59 -6.94
N VAL A 215 1.57 2.99 -5.90
CA VAL A 215 2.20 1.68 -5.96
C VAL A 215 1.11 0.62 -6.13
N TYR A 216 1.29 -0.25 -7.12
CA TYR A 216 0.40 -1.37 -7.36
C TYR A 216 0.81 -2.58 -6.52
N ILE A 217 -0.15 -3.13 -5.78
CA ILE A 217 -0.02 -4.39 -5.06
C ILE A 217 -1.08 -5.36 -5.56
N HIS A 218 -0.67 -6.55 -5.94
CA HIS A 218 -1.56 -7.64 -6.30
C HIS A 218 -1.11 -8.90 -5.56
N GLU A 219 -2.01 -9.43 -4.75
CA GLU A 219 -1.75 -10.54 -3.87
C GLU A 219 -2.68 -11.68 -4.24
N GLY A 220 -2.08 -12.80 -4.63
CA GLY A 220 -2.79 -14.01 -5.00
C GLY A 220 -2.84 -14.24 -6.50
N TYR A 221 -1.97 -15.14 -6.94
CA TYR A 221 -2.09 -15.84 -8.20
C TYR A 221 -2.47 -17.29 -7.85
N GLU A 222 -3.69 -17.71 -8.18
CA GLU A 222 -4.00 -19.14 -8.17
C GLU A 222 -3.27 -19.74 -9.37
N ASP A 223 -2.22 -20.51 -9.12
CA ASP A 223 -1.58 -21.32 -10.16
C ASP A 223 -2.53 -22.48 -10.47
N TRP A 224 -3.21 -22.41 -11.62
CA TRP A 224 -4.16 -23.46 -12.05
C TRP A 224 -3.46 -24.81 -12.33
N ASP A 225 -2.12 -24.84 -12.31
CA ASP A 225 -1.29 -26.00 -12.57
C ASP A 225 -0.79 -26.73 -11.29
N ALA A 226 -1.26 -26.34 -10.10
CA ALA A 226 -0.78 -26.89 -8.82
C ALA A 226 -1.58 -28.08 -8.24
N ASN A 227 -2.49 -28.70 -8.99
CA ASN A 227 -3.19 -29.95 -8.60
C ASN A 227 -3.18 -31.00 -9.70
#